data_AF-A0A7G7W5D0-F1
#
_entry.id   AF-A0A7G7W5D0-F1
#
_cell.length_a   1.000
_cell.length_b   1.000
_cell.length_c   1.000
_cell.angle_alpha   90.00
_cell.angle_beta   90.00
_cell.angle_gamma   90.00
#
_symmetry.space_group_name_H-M   'P 1'
#
loop_
_entity.id
_entity.type
_entity.pdbx_description
1 polymer ?
#
loop_
_entity_poly.entity_id
_entity_poly.type
_entity_poly.pdbx_seq_one_letter_code
_entity_poly.pdbx_strand_id
1 'polypeptide(L)' 'MRFYSLCEKTVSVFVLHEGRYQPLGDFYTPGLIPVHTLPGFGIEWAEVFEGV' A
#
# COMPACT_ATOMS: atom_id res chain seq x y z
N MET A 1 -0.53 28.06 8.56
CA MET A 1 -0.17 26.81 7.86
C MET A 1 0.35 25.82 8.88
N ARG A 2 -0.34 24.69 9.11
CA ARG A 2 0.20 23.59 9.90
C ARG A 2 0.83 22.60 8.93
N PHE A 3 2.13 22.36 9.06
CA PHE A 3 2.78 21.19 8.49
C PHE A 3 2.45 20.03 9.41
N TYR A 4 1.58 19.13 8.96
CA TYR A 4 1.48 17.82 9.58
C TYR A 4 2.56 16.95 8.95
N SER A 5 3.64 16.67 9.69
CA SER A 5 4.31 15.39 9.55
C SER A 5 3.36 14.35 10.15
N LEU A 6 2.66 13.56 9.32
CA LEU A 6 1.60 12.65 9.78
C LEU A 6 1.67 11.20 9.29
N CYS A 7 2.63 10.79 8.46
CA CYS A 7 2.62 9.43 7.92
C CYS A 7 3.75 8.56 8.48
N GLU A 8 3.55 7.96 9.66
CA GLU A 8 4.25 6.71 10.02
C GLU A 8 3.62 5.48 9.35
N LYS A 9 2.39 5.61 8.83
CA LYS A 9 1.67 4.52 8.15
C LYS A 9 1.91 4.62 6.64
N THR A 10 2.67 3.66 6.09
CA THR A 10 2.98 3.53 4.66
C THR A 10 2.81 2.07 4.26
N VAL A 11 2.19 1.80 3.11
CA VAL A 11 2.14 0.46 2.52
C VAL A 11 3.02 0.44 1.28
N SER A 12 4.09 -0.36 1.31
CA SER A 12 4.95 -0.62 0.15
C SER A 12 4.57 -1.95 -0.49
N VAL A 13 4.25 -1.93 -1.79
CA VAL A 13 3.81 -3.10 -2.54
C VAL A 13 4.96 -3.64 -3.39
N PHE A 14 5.16 -4.95 -3.35
CA PHE A 14 6.16 -5.65 -4.16
C PHE A 14 5.48 -6.77 -4.97
N VAL A 15 6.00 -7.04 -6.16
CA VAL A 15 5.58 -8.15 -7.03
C VAL A 15 6.74 -9.09 -7.29
N LEU A 16 6.47 -10.40 -7.33
CA LEU A 16 7.47 -11.38 -7.70
C LEU A 16 7.62 -11.39 -9.22
N HIS A 17 8.80 -11.00 -9.72
CA HIS A 17 9.15 -11.03 -11.13
C HIS A 17 10.53 -11.67 -11.30
N GLU A 18 10.62 -12.68 -12.18
CA GLU A 18 11.88 -13.41 -12.45
C GLU A 18 12.58 -13.93 -11.18
N GLY A 19 11.81 -14.43 -10.22
CA GLY A 19 12.32 -15.00 -8.97
C GLY A 19 12.81 -13.97 -7.95
N ARG A 20 12.55 -12.67 -8.16
CA ARG A 20 12.88 -11.60 -7.21
C ARG A 20 11.69 -10.67 -6.98
N TYR A 21 11.55 -10.17 -5.76
CA TYR A 21 10.56 -9.14 -5.46
C TYR A 21 11.04 -7.79 -6.00
N GLN A 22 10.17 -7.12 -6.75
CA GLN A 22 10.38 -5.79 -7.31
C GLN A 22 9.33 -4.82 -6.76
N PRO A 23 9.70 -3.57 -6.43
CA PRO A 23 8.75 -2.59 -5.93
C PRO A 23 7.76 -2.21 -7.04
N LEU A 24 6.48 -2.16 -6.68
CA LEU A 24 5.40 -1.74 -7.57
C LEU A 24 4.93 -0.31 -7.23
N GLY A 25 4.96 0.07 -5.96
CA GLY A 25 4.59 1.41 -5.52
C GLY A 25 4.35 1.51 -4.02
N ASP A 26 4.22 2.75 -3.55
CA ASP A 26 3.99 3.09 -2.15
C ASP A 26 2.68 3.87 -2.00
N PHE A 27 1.96 3.60 -0.91
CA PHE A 27 0.67 4.19 -0.60
C PHE A 27 0.71 4.84 0.79
N TYR A 28 0.48 6.15 0.82
CA TYR A 28 0.68 6.99 2.00
C TYR A 28 -0.63 7.53 2.60
N THR A 29 -1.75 7.33 1.90
CA THR A 29 -3.07 7.87 2.28
C THR A 29 -4.16 6.82 2.05
N PRO A 30 -5.31 6.92 2.74
CA PRO A 30 -6.46 6.07 2.48
C PRO A 30 -6.82 5.98 1.00
N GLY A 31 -7.11 4.76 0.55
CA GLY A 31 -7.43 4.44 -0.84
C GLY A 31 -7.18 2.97 -1.14
N LEU A 32 -7.66 2.52 -2.29
CA LEU A 32 -7.59 1.13 -2.72
C LEU A 32 -6.18 0.78 -3.23
N ILE A 33 -5.59 -0.27 -2.66
CA ILE A 33 -4.30 -0.83 -3.05
C ILE A 33 -4.56 -2.06 -3.95
N PRO A 34 -4.16 -2.04 -5.24
CA PRO A 34 -4.47 -3.12 -6.16
C PRO A 34 -3.68 -4.39 -5.82
N VAL A 35 -4.36 -5.55 -5.83
CA VAL A 35 -3.71 -6.85 -5.63
C VAL A 35 -3.32 -7.43 -6.99
N HIS A 36 -2.02 -7.42 -7.27
CA HIS A 36 -1.51 -7.77 -8.61
C HIS A 36 -1.79 -9.23 -9.02
N THR A 37 -1.86 -10.14 -8.05
CA THR A 37 -2.16 -11.57 -8.29
C THR A 37 -3.66 -11.85 -8.45
N LEU A 38 -4.53 -10.87 -8.20
CA LEU A 38 -5.99 -11.02 -8.27
C LEU A 38 -6.64 -9.81 -8.96
N PRO A 39 -6.74 -9.82 -10.30
CA PRO A 39 -7.32 -8.72 -11.07
C PRO A 39 -8.74 -8.36 -10.62
N GLY A 40 -9.00 -7.06 -10.44
CA GLY A 40 -10.30 -6.54 -10.00
C GLY A 40 -10.50 -6.53 -8.47
N PHE A 41 -9.53 -7.04 -7.71
CA PHE A 41 -9.53 -6.94 -6.25
C PHE A 41 -8.48 -5.94 -5.76
N GLY A 42 -8.82 -5.21 -4.70
CA GLY A 42 -7.89 -4.35 -3.99
C GLY A 42 -8.20 -4.33 -2.50
N ILE A 43 -7.21 -3.95 -1.72
CA ILE A 43 -7.28 -3.85 -0.25
C ILE A 43 -7.41 -2.38 0.10
N GLU A 44 -8.34 -2.02 0.98
CA GLU A 44 -8.41 -0.65 1.46
C GLU A 44 -7.22 -0.36 2.38
N TRP A 45 -6.44 0.68 2.06
CA TRP A 45 -5.28 1.08 2.85
C TRP A 45 -5.62 1.26 4.33
N ALA A 46 -6.83 1.75 4.64
CA ALA A 46 -7.27 1.98 6.01
C ALA A 46 -7.44 0.67 6.79
N GLU A 47 -7.89 -0.40 6.14
CA GLU A 47 -8.07 -1.73 6.75
C GLU A 47 -6.73 -2.36 7.15
N VAL A 48 -5.65 -2.07 6.41
CA VAL A 48 -4.29 -2.55 6.74
C VAL A 48 -3.85 -2.12 8.15
N PHE A 49 -4.33 -0.96 8.59
CA PHE A 49 -3.97 -0.37 9.88
C PHE A 49 -5.11 -0.38 10.89
N GLU A 50 -6.21 -1.07 10.61
CA GLU A 50 -7.31 -1.20 11.56
C GLU A 50 -6.84 -2.02 12.78
N GLY A 51 -7.01 -1.46 13.98
CA GLY A 51 -6.59 -2.11 15.24
C GLY A 51 -5.09 -2.01 15.56
N VAL A 52 -4.31 -1.26 14.76
CA VAL A 52 -2.88 -0.94 15.01
C VAL A 52 -2.72 0.42 15.66
#